data_AF-A0A0T7BN33-F1
#
_entry.id   AF-A0A0T7BN33-F1
#
_cell.length_a   1.000
_cell.length_b   1.000
_cell.length_c   1.000
_cell.angle_alpha   90.00
_cell.angle_beta   90.00
_cell.angle_gamma   90.00
#
_symmetry.space_group_name_H-M   'P 1'
#
loop_
_entity.id
_entity.type
_entity.pdbx_description
1 polymer ?
#
loop_
_entity_poly.entity_id
_entity_poly.type
_entity_poly.pdbx_seq_one_letter_code
_entity_poly.pdbx_strand_id
1 'polypeptide(L)' 'MDAEEMLRQQIAEQGEMISTNLLTELGNRAVAMGLIAGHGFHGGRYEILRQGEVMLLSPQEAQSYLQDLIAESEK' A
#
# COMPACT_ATOMS: atom_id res chain seq x y z
N MET A 1 7.49 8.91 30.11
CA MET A 1 7.09 9.25 28.73
C MET A 1 7.19 10.74 28.60
N ASP A 2 8.17 11.19 27.84
CA ASP A 2 8.43 12.61 27.62
C ASP A 2 7.46 13.15 26.55
N ALA A 3 7.10 14.44 26.63
CA ALA A 3 6.15 15.05 25.70
C ALA A 3 6.61 14.96 24.23
N GLU A 4 7.93 14.92 24.00
CA GLU A 4 8.51 14.71 22.67
C GLU A 4 8.28 13.28 22.15
N GLU A 5 8.28 12.29 23.03
CA GLU A 5 8.07 10.88 22.69
C GLU A 5 6.59 10.62 22.31
N MET A 6 5.66 11.26 23.02
CA MET A 6 4.23 11.22 22.70
C MET A 6 3.93 11.90 21.35
N LEU A 7 4.60 13.02 21.04
CA LEU A 7 4.45 13.70 19.76
C LEU A 7 4.99 12.85 18.60
N ARG A 8 6.13 12.18 18.78
CA ARG A 8 6.70 11.26 17.79
C ARG A 8 5.78 10.06 17.52
N GLN A 9 5.18 9.49 18.56
CA GLN A 9 4.20 8.41 18.41
C GLN A 9 2.96 8.88 17.64
N GLN A 10 2.38 10.03 17.99
CA GLN A 10 1.22 10.57 17.27
C GLN A 10 1.50 10.88 15.80
N ILE A 11 2.71 11.34 15.48
CA ILE A 11 3.12 11.57 14.08
C ILE A 11 3.29 10.24 13.34
N ALA A 12 3.87 9.23 14.00
CA ALA A 12 4.03 7.89 13.42
C ALA A 12 2.66 7.22 13.17
N GLU A 13 1.76 7.25 14.14
CA GLU A 13 0.40 6.68 14.03
C GLU A 13 -0.41 7.35 12.91
N GLN A 14 -0.31 8.68 12.78
CA GLN A 14 -0.96 9.40 11.67
C GLN A 14 -0.32 9.05 10.32
N GLY A 15 1.00 8.91 10.26
CA GLY A 15 1.72 8.47 9.07
C GLY A 15 1.34 7.05 8.63
N GLU A 16 1.16 6.12 9.58
CA GLU A 16 0.71 4.76 9.33
C GLU A 16 -0.74 4.72 8.81
N MET A 17 -1.63 5.54 9.38
CA MET A 17 -3.01 5.67 8.88
C MET A 17 -3.08 6.26 7.46
N ILE A 18 -2.26 7.26 7.15
CA ILE A 18 -2.18 7.84 5.80
C ILE A 18 -1.66 6.79 4.81
N SER A 19 -0.64 6.03 5.20
CA SER A 19 0.01 5.04 4.33
C SER A 19 -0.90 3.85 4.02
N THR A 20 -1.68 3.39 5.00
CA THR A 20 -2.65 2.29 4.82
C THR A 20 -3.84 2.69 3.95
N ASN A 21 -4.35 3.91 4.11
CA ASN A 21 -5.39 4.46 3.24
C ASN A 21 -4.90 4.60 1.79
N LEU A 22 -3.71 5.16 1.59
CA LEU A 22 -3.12 5.33 0.26
C LEU A 22 -2.91 4.00 -0.46
N LEU A 23 -2.38 2.98 0.23
CA LEU A 23 -2.23 1.63 -0.32
C LEU A 23 -3.56 1.03 -0.78
N THR A 24 -4.59 1.19 0.05
CA THR A 24 -5.94 0.69 -0.27
C THR A 24 -6.50 1.40 -1.51
N GLU A 25 -6.33 2.71 -1.63
CA GLU A 25 -6.76 3.48 -2.80
C GLU A 25 -6.02 3.07 -4.07
N LEU A 26 -4.69 2.94 -4.01
CA LEU A 26 -3.86 2.48 -5.13
C LEU A 26 -4.24 1.07 -5.57
N GLY A 27 -4.44 0.16 -4.61
CA GLY A 27 -4.86 -1.21 -4.89
C GLY A 27 -6.22 -1.25 -5.57
N ASN A 28 -7.20 -0.49 -5.06
CA ASN A 28 -8.53 -0.39 -5.65
C ASN A 28 -8.49 0.20 -7.07
N ARG A 29 -7.67 1.21 -7.29
CA ARG A 29 -7.48 1.80 -8.63
C ARG A 29 -6.85 0.80 -9.59
N ALA A 30 -5.81 0.07 -9.18
CA ALA A 30 -5.18 -0.95 -10.00
C ALA A 30 -6.14 -2.09 -10.36
N VAL A 31 -7.03 -2.50 -9.44
CA VAL A 31 -8.11 -3.47 -9.72
C VAL A 31 -9.12 -2.89 -10.72
N ALA A 32 -9.57 -1.65 -10.52
CA ALA A 32 -10.53 -1.00 -11.42
C ALA A 32 -9.99 -0.82 -12.85
N MET A 33 -8.67 -0.64 -12.99
CA MET A 33 -7.98 -0.58 -14.28
C MET A 33 -7.70 -1.97 -14.89
N GLY A 34 -7.98 -3.07 -14.17
CA GLY A 34 -7.68 -4.43 -14.61
C GLY A 34 -6.18 -4.78 -14.62
N LEU A 35 -5.34 -3.99 -13.93
CA LEU A 35 -3.88 -4.19 -13.86
C LEU A 35 -3.50 -5.32 -12.91
N ILE A 36 -4.31 -5.51 -11.86
CA ILE A 36 -4.22 -6.60 -10.88
C ILE A 36 -5.62 -7.20 -10.68
N ALA A 37 -5.68 -8.46 -10.26
CA ALA A 37 -6.93 -9.15 -9.97
C ALA A 37 -7.42 -8.91 -8.53
N GLY A 38 -6.53 -8.54 -7.61
CA GLY A 38 -6.89 -8.26 -6.23
C GLY A 38 -5.70 -7.86 -5.37
N HIS A 39 -5.99 -7.33 -4.18
CA HIS A 39 -5.00 -6.96 -3.18
C HIS A 39 -5.53 -7.20 -1.77
N GLY A 40 -4.64 -7.27 -0.79
CA GLY A 40 -5.00 -7.41 0.62
C GLY A 40 -3.80 -7.26 1.54
N PHE A 41 -4.04 -7.11 2.84
CA PHE A 41 -2.98 -7.11 3.85
C PHE A 41 -3.16 -8.31 4.79
N HIS A 42 -2.20 -9.22 4.79
CA HIS A 42 -2.22 -10.44 5.58
C HIS A 42 -0.85 -10.73 6.20
N GLY A 43 -0.81 -11.08 7.48
CA GLY A 43 0.41 -11.52 8.16
C GLY A 43 1.55 -10.48 8.19
N GLY A 44 1.23 -9.18 8.16
CA GLY A 44 2.23 -8.11 8.13
C GLY A 44 2.77 -7.78 6.73
N ARG A 45 2.25 -8.43 5.69
CA ARG A 45 2.61 -8.19 4.29
C ARG A 45 1.40 -7.81 3.47
N TYR A 46 1.66 -7.07 2.42
CA TYR A 46 0.68 -6.70 1.42
C TYR A 46 0.75 -7.70 0.27
N GLU A 47 -0.40 -8.26 -0.08
CA GLU A 47 -0.57 -9.26 -1.13
C GLU A 47 -1.12 -8.57 -2.37
N ILE A 48 -0.51 -8.83 -3.52
CA ILE A 48 -0.97 -8.36 -4.83
C ILE A 48 -1.10 -9.56 -5.74
N LEU A 49 -2.32 -9.82 -6.24
CA LEU A 49 -2.60 -10.88 -7.20
C LEU A 49 -2.57 -10.29 -8.61
N ARG A 50 -1.56 -10.64 -9.41
CA ARG A 50 -1.40 -10.17 -10.79
C ARG A 50 -1.11 -11.36 -11.70
N GLN A 51 -1.86 -11.50 -12.80
CA GLN A 51 -1.66 -12.56 -13.80
C GLN A 51 -1.62 -13.99 -13.24
N GLY A 52 -2.30 -14.26 -12.12
CA GLY A 52 -2.31 -15.57 -11.46
C GLY A 52 -1.18 -15.80 -10.47
N GLU A 53 -0.27 -14.83 -10.31
CA GLU A 53 0.81 -14.87 -9.32
C GLU A 53 0.52 -13.94 -8.14
N VAL A 54 0.87 -14.39 -6.93
CA VAL A 54 0.76 -13.59 -5.70
C VAL A 54 2.13 -13.03 -5.35
N MET A 55 2.24 -11.71 -5.30
CA MET A 55 3.41 -11.01 -4.78
C MET A 55 3.13 -10.61 -3.33
N LEU A 56 4.08 -10.93 -2.45
CA LEU A 56 4.07 -10.53 -1.05
C LEU A 56 5.11 -9.45 -0.84
N LEU A 57 4.66 -8.24 -0.54
CA LEU A 57 5.50 -7.05 -0.41
C LEU A 57 5.33 -6.44 1.00
N SER A 58 6.32 -5.70 1.45
CA SER A 58 6.08 -4.75 2.54
C SER A 58 5.09 -3.66 2.09
N PRO A 59 4.39 -2.98 3.00
CA PRO A 59 3.52 -1.86 2.65
C PRO A 59 4.21 -0.82 1.76
N GLN A 60 5.47 -0.47 2.06
CA GLN A 60 6.22 0.51 1.29
C GLN A 60 6.51 0.02 -0.14
N GLU A 61 6.94 -1.24 -0.29
CA GLU A 61 7.18 -1.83 -1.61
C GLU A 61 5.90 -1.95 -2.44
N ALA A 62 4.78 -2.34 -1.81
CA ALA A 62 3.49 -2.41 -2.47
C ALA A 62 3.02 -1.04 -2.96
N GLN A 63 3.27 0.02 -2.19
CA GLN A 63 2.90 1.37 -2.56
C GLN A 63 3.65 1.81 -3.83
N SER A 64 4.98 1.68 -3.82
CA SER A 64 5.81 2.01 -4.99
C SER A 64 5.41 1.17 -6.21
N TYR A 65 5.22 -0.13 -6.01
CA TYR A 65 4.82 -1.04 -7.08
C TYR A 65 3.50 -0.63 -7.75
N LEU A 66 2.46 -0.32 -6.94
CA LEU A 66 1.16 0.06 -7.47
C LEU A 66 1.20 1.44 -8.14
N GLN A 67 1.99 2.38 -7.61
CA GLN A 67 2.19 3.69 -8.25
C GLN A 67 2.84 3.56 -9.62
N ASP A 68 3.93 2.80 -9.71
CA ASP A 68 4.64 2.56 -10.97
C ASP A 68 3.74 1.84 -11.98
N LEU A 69 3.03 0.80 -11.53
CA LEU A 69 2.13 0.02 -12.38
C LEU A 69 1.00 0.88 -12.97
N ILE A 70 0.40 1.77 -12.18
CA ILE A 70 -0.63 2.70 -12.67
C ILE A 70 -0.01 3.71 -13.65
N ALA A 71 1.13 4.29 -13.30
CA ALA A 71 1.80 5.28 -14.16
C ALA A 71 2.24 4.71 -15.51
N GLU A 72 2.68 3.44 -15.55
CA GLU A 72 3.01 2.74 -16.80
C GLU A 72 1.78 2.54 -17.70
N SER A 73 0.60 2.32 -17.12
CA SER A 73 -0.64 2.12 -17.87
C SER A 73 -1.28 3.40 -18.38
N GLU A 74 -0.90 4.57 -17.84
CA GLU A 74 -1.41 5.88 -18.27
C GLU A 74 -0.56 6.55 -19.34
N LYS A 75 0.53 5.90 -19.79
CA LYS A 75 1.35 6.32 -20.93
C LYS A 75 0.79 5.81 -22.26
#